data_AF-A0A941R2M3-F1
#
_entry.id   AF-A0A941R2M3-F1
#
_cell.length_a   1.000
_cell.length_b   1.000
_cell.length_c   1.000
_cell.angle_alpha   90.00
_cell.angle_beta   90.00
_cell.angle_gamma   90.00
#
_symmetry.space_group_name_H-M   'P 1'
#
loop_
_entity.id
_entity.type
_entity.pdbx_description
1 polymer ?
#
loop_
_entity_poly.entity_id
_entity_poly.type
_entity_poly.pdbx_seq_one_letter_code
_entity_poly.pdbx_strand_id
1 'polypeptide(L)'
;MNGSKILTEGLNNWKLRLILSALLCIMGLAALISMILGLFINLSIYDKSIVAIAIWMVGIPTYLILSGLAKITPQSIALFINESTDQVQGDLQILLKNTDELDEASKTKQQELISFFQDNPLHKFLPDKPVKQAYLLMLTSMLVSFGIWFIS
;
A
#
# COMPACT_ATOMS: atom_id res chain seq x y z
N MET A 1 -14.51 11.34 -20.25
CA MET A 1 -13.45 10.32 -20.03
C MET A 1 -12.49 10.61 -18.85
N ASN A 2 -12.77 11.53 -17.91
CA ASN A 2 -11.84 11.83 -16.80
C ASN A 2 -12.10 11.06 -15.48
N GLY A 3 -13.34 10.67 -15.17
CA GLY A 3 -13.69 10.04 -13.88
C GLY A 3 -13.03 8.68 -13.62
N SER A 4 -13.14 7.76 -14.59
CA SER A 4 -12.52 6.42 -14.49
C SER A 4 -10.99 6.48 -14.36
N LYS A 5 -10.36 7.49 -14.97
CA LYS A 5 -8.92 7.73 -14.87
C LYS A 5 -8.50 8.11 -13.44
N ILE A 6 -9.27 8.98 -12.77
CA ILE A 6 -9.02 9.39 -11.38
C ILE A 6 -9.08 8.19 -10.42
N LEU A 7 -10.10 7.34 -10.57
CA LEU A 7 -10.24 6.12 -9.77
C LEU A 7 -9.10 5.12 -10.03
N THR A 8 -8.71 4.94 -11.28
CA THR A 8 -7.65 4.00 -11.66
C THR A 8 -6.27 4.49 -11.20
N GLU A 9 -5.95 5.77 -11.40
CA GLU A 9 -4.69 6.36 -10.92
C GLU A 9 -4.64 6.42 -9.39
N GLY A 10 -5.75 6.81 -8.74
CA GLY A 10 -5.87 6.80 -7.29
C GLY A 10 -5.67 5.40 -6.70
N LEU A 11 -6.27 4.39 -7.32
CA LEU A 11 -6.10 2.98 -6.95
C LEU A 11 -4.65 2.53 -7.10
N ASN A 12 -4.01 2.81 -8.24
CA ASN A 12 -2.63 2.42 -8.48
C ASN A 12 -1.67 3.09 -7.48
N ASN A 13 -1.89 4.39 -7.19
CA ASN A 13 -1.11 5.12 -6.19
C ASN A 13 -1.28 4.54 -4.79
N TRP A 14 -2.51 4.16 -4.41
CA TRP A 14 -2.75 3.50 -3.11
C TRP A 14 -2.09 2.12 -3.03
N LYS A 15 -2.20 1.28 -4.07
CA LYS A 15 -1.49 -0.01 -4.16
C LYS A 15 0.01 0.17 -4.03
N LEU A 16 0.60 1.14 -4.74
CA LEU A 16 2.03 1.45 -4.66
C LEU A 16 2.46 1.82 -3.24
N ARG A 17 1.67 2.62 -2.51
CA ARG A 17 1.95 2.97 -1.12
C ARG A 17 1.94 1.75 -0.20
N LEU A 18 0.96 0.86 -0.36
CA LEU A 18 0.91 -0.39 0.41
C LEU A 18 2.08 -1.31 0.12
N ILE A 19 2.46 -1.44 -1.15
CA ILE A 19 3.62 -2.24 -1.56
C ILE A 19 4.90 -1.62 -0.99
N LEU A 20 5.07 -0.30 -1.08
CA LEU A 20 6.22 0.41 -0.51
C LEU A 20 6.32 0.23 1.00
N SER A 21 5.21 0.38 1.72
CA SER A 21 5.17 0.13 3.18
C SER A 21 5.59 -1.30 3.51
N ALA A 22 5.08 -2.30 2.79
CA ALA A 22 5.46 -3.68 3.01
C ALA A 22 6.94 -3.96 2.70
N LEU A 23 7.46 -3.39 1.61
CA LEU A 23 8.87 -3.49 1.23
C LEU A 23 9.79 -2.99 2.35
N LEU A 24 9.51 -1.81 2.89
CA LEU A 24 10.28 -1.22 3.98
C LEU A 24 10.23 -2.08 5.24
N CYS A 25 9.05 -2.56 5.63
CA CYS A 25 8.88 -3.42 6.79
C CYS A 25 9.64 -4.75 6.64
N ILE A 26 9.46 -5.45 5.52
CA ILE A 26 10.10 -6.75 5.27
C ILE A 26 11.62 -6.59 5.24
N MET A 27 12.14 -5.54 4.60
CA MET A 27 13.58 -5.29 4.57
C MET A 27 14.17 -5.08 5.97
N GLY A 28 13.54 -4.23 6.79
CA GLY A 28 13.99 -3.99 8.16
C GLY A 28 13.91 -5.25 9.03
N LEU A 29 12.77 -5.95 8.96
CA LEU A 29 12.56 -7.17 9.75
C LEU A 29 13.46 -8.32 9.30
N ALA A 30 13.74 -8.47 8.01
CA ALA A 30 14.63 -9.50 7.50
C ALA A 30 16.05 -9.34 8.06
N ALA A 31 16.57 -8.10 8.09
CA ALA A 31 17.86 -7.80 8.69
C ALA A 31 17.86 -8.14 10.19
N LEU A 32 16.83 -7.71 10.92
CA LEU A 32 16.72 -7.93 12.36
C LEU A 32 16.61 -9.41 12.72
N ILE A 33 15.70 -10.13 12.06
CA ILE A 33 15.49 -11.56 12.28
C ILE A 33 16.78 -12.31 12.00
N SER A 34 17.46 -12.00 10.89
CA SER A 34 18.70 -12.68 10.55
C SER A 34 19.81 -12.46 11.59
N MET A 35 19.96 -11.23 12.06
CA MET A 35 20.94 -10.90 13.09
C MET A 35 20.65 -11.62 14.41
N ILE A 36 19.38 -11.63 14.84
CA ILE A 36 18.93 -12.34 16.05
C ILE A 36 19.15 -13.84 15.90
N LEU A 37 18.70 -14.44 14.80
CA LEU A 37 18.84 -15.88 14.55
C LEU A 37 20.31 -16.30 14.51
N GLY A 38 21.15 -15.46 13.94
CA GLY A 38 22.59 -15.68 13.86
C GLY A 38 23.31 -15.66 15.21
N LEU A 39 22.75 -15.02 16.25
CA LEU A 39 23.27 -15.13 17.62
C LEU A 39 22.99 -16.52 18.22
N PHE A 40 21.83 -17.11 17.95
CA PHE A 40 21.47 -18.42 18.50
C PHE A 40 22.19 -19.58 17.82
N ILE A 41 22.48 -19.44 16.52
CA ILE A 41 23.05 -20.50 15.68
C ILE A 41 24.57 -20.31 15.46
N ASN A 42 25.17 -19.27 16.08
CA ASN A 42 26.59 -18.89 15.87
C ASN A 42 26.97 -18.77 14.39
N LEU A 43 26.11 -18.07 13.62
CA LEU A 43 26.35 -17.84 12.20
C LEU A 43 27.40 -16.75 12.00
N SER A 44 28.21 -16.88 10.95
CA SER A 44 29.10 -15.80 10.54
C SER A 44 28.28 -14.60 10.03
N ILE A 45 28.91 -13.42 9.98
CA ILE A 45 28.28 -12.20 9.44
C ILE A 45 27.83 -12.40 7.98
N TYR A 46 28.59 -13.18 7.22
CA TYR A 46 28.26 -13.49 5.83
C TYR A 46 26.98 -14.34 5.74
N ASP A 47 26.86 -15.35 6.59
CA ASP A 47 25.68 -16.22 6.64
C ASP A 47 24.43 -15.45 7.08
N LYS A 48 24.56 -14.56 8.08
CA LYS A 48 23.48 -13.64 8.48
C LYS A 48 23.04 -12.76 7.30
N SER A 49 23.97 -12.27 6.49
CA SER A 49 23.61 -11.46 5.33
C SER A 49 22.83 -12.27 4.28
N ILE A 50 23.22 -13.52 4.03
CA ILE A 50 22.51 -14.43 3.12
C ILE A 50 21.09 -14.70 3.61
N VAL A 51 20.92 -15.02 4.90
CA VAL A 51 19.60 -15.29 5.49
C VAL A 51 18.68 -14.07 5.40
N ALA A 52 19.21 -12.86 5.63
CA ALA A 52 18.43 -11.63 5.48
C ALA A 52 17.95 -11.43 4.04
N ILE A 53 18.82 -11.64 3.06
CA ILE A 53 18.47 -11.55 1.63
C ILE A 53 17.41 -12.61 1.27
N ALA A 54 17.55 -13.83 1.77
CA ALA A 54 16.59 -14.91 1.52
C ALA A 54 15.19 -14.57 2.07
N ILE A 55 15.11 -14.07 3.31
CA ILE A 55 13.84 -13.63 3.92
C ILE A 55 13.22 -12.50 3.10
N TRP A 56 14.03 -11.54 2.65
CA TRP A 56 13.54 -10.42 1.84
C TRP A 56 13.03 -10.87 0.46
N MET A 57 13.80 -11.71 -0.24
CA MET A 57 13.46 -12.22 -1.58
C MET A 57 12.19 -13.08 -1.58
N VAL A 58 11.92 -13.83 -0.50
CA VAL A 58 10.71 -14.65 -0.38
C VAL A 58 9.54 -13.85 0.18
N GLY A 59 9.80 -12.98 1.16
CA GLY A 59 8.76 -12.24 1.87
C GLY A 59 7.96 -11.29 0.98
N ILE A 60 8.59 -10.66 -0.01
CA ILE A 60 7.90 -9.73 -0.92
C ILE A 60 6.90 -10.47 -1.83
N PRO A 61 7.28 -11.51 -2.60
CA PRO A 61 6.33 -12.31 -3.35
C PRO A 61 5.20 -12.86 -2.49
N THR A 62 5.52 -13.41 -1.31
CA THR A 62 4.52 -13.94 -0.38
C THR A 62 3.52 -12.87 0.06
N TYR A 63 3.99 -11.65 0.37
CA TYR A 63 3.10 -10.54 0.69
C TYR A 63 2.17 -10.17 -0.46
N LEU A 64 2.70 -10.08 -1.69
CA LEU A 64 1.90 -9.74 -2.87
C LEU A 64 0.81 -10.78 -3.15
N ILE A 65 1.11 -12.06 -2.96
CA ILE A 65 0.16 -13.17 -3.14
C ILE A 65 -0.92 -13.13 -2.05
N LEU A 66 -0.53 -13.01 -0.78
CA LEU A 66 -1.45 -13.06 0.36
C LEU A 66 -2.32 -11.80 0.49
N SER A 67 -1.77 -10.63 0.17
CA SER A 67 -2.50 -9.36 0.29
C SER A 67 -3.67 -9.23 -0.69
N GLY A 68 -3.74 -10.08 -1.73
CA GLY A 68 -4.84 -10.05 -2.69
C GLY A 68 -4.97 -8.74 -3.45
N LEU A 69 -3.94 -7.88 -3.44
CA LEU A 69 -3.93 -6.55 -4.07
C LEU A 69 -4.30 -6.61 -5.57
N ALA A 70 -3.98 -7.71 -6.24
CA ALA A 70 -4.34 -7.94 -7.64
C ALA A 70 -5.87 -8.03 -7.86
N LYS A 71 -6.64 -8.50 -6.87
CA LYS A 71 -8.10 -8.68 -6.97
C LYS A 71 -8.89 -7.39 -6.74
N ILE A 72 -8.26 -6.33 -6.22
CA ILE A 72 -8.92 -5.06 -5.92
C ILE A 72 -9.08 -4.25 -7.21
N THR A 73 -10.31 -3.98 -7.61
CA THR A 73 -10.65 -3.21 -8.83
C THR A 73 -11.15 -1.80 -8.48
N PRO A 74 -11.20 -0.88 -9.46
CA PRO A 74 -11.81 0.44 -9.27
C PRO A 74 -13.27 0.36 -8.78
N GLN A 75 -14.01 -0.68 -9.20
CA GLN A 75 -15.39 -0.94 -8.77
C GLN A 75 -15.45 -1.29 -7.28
N SER A 76 -14.56 -2.18 -6.81
CA SER A 76 -14.48 -2.54 -5.39
C SER A 76 -14.22 -1.32 -4.50
N ILE A 77 -13.39 -0.40 -4.97
CA ILE A 77 -13.05 0.84 -4.25
C ILE A 77 -14.19 1.85 -4.26
N ALA A 78 -14.85 2.02 -5.39
CA ALA A 78 -16.03 2.88 -5.48
C ALA A 78 -17.10 2.42 -4.48
N LEU A 79 -17.35 1.11 -4.42
CA LEU A 79 -18.30 0.51 -3.48
C LEU A 79 -17.83 0.66 -2.02
N PHE A 80 -16.55 0.40 -1.74
CA PHE A 80 -15.99 0.61 -0.41
C PHE A 80 -16.13 2.05 0.08
N ILE A 81 -15.80 3.05 -0.74
CA ILE A 81 -15.88 4.47 -0.34
C ILE A 81 -17.35 4.88 -0.11
N ASN A 82 -18.27 4.44 -1.00
CA ASN A 82 -19.70 4.67 -0.81
C ASN A 82 -20.21 4.11 0.53
N GLU A 83 -19.70 2.96 0.97
CA GLU A 83 -20.13 2.30 2.22
C GLU A 83 -19.42 2.83 3.46
N SER A 84 -18.21 3.37 3.31
CA SER A 84 -17.32 3.70 4.44
C SER A 84 -17.25 5.20 4.76
N THR A 85 -17.85 6.07 3.95
CA THR A 85 -17.72 7.52 4.12
C THR A 85 -18.95 8.28 3.64
N ASP A 86 -19.59 9.01 4.55
CA ASP A 86 -20.68 9.95 4.24
C ASP A 86 -20.17 11.27 3.60
N GLN A 87 -18.85 11.48 3.58
CA GLN A 87 -18.23 12.71 3.05
C GLN A 87 -18.31 12.81 1.53
N VAL A 88 -18.43 11.67 0.84
CA VAL A 88 -18.66 11.66 -0.60
C VAL A 88 -20.15 11.51 -0.84
N GLN A 89 -20.83 12.64 -1.02
CA GLN A 89 -22.26 12.64 -1.34
C GLN A 89 -22.48 12.19 -2.78
N GLY A 90 -22.68 10.90 -2.99
CA GLY A 90 -23.04 10.34 -4.29
C GLY A 90 -22.50 8.95 -4.52
N ASP A 91 -23.04 8.29 -5.55
CA ASP A 91 -22.55 6.98 -5.97
C ASP A 91 -21.27 7.14 -6.80
N LEU A 92 -20.11 6.80 -6.21
CA LEU A 92 -18.83 6.80 -6.92
C LEU A 92 -18.84 5.91 -8.17
N GLN A 93 -19.76 4.93 -8.28
CA GLN A 93 -19.85 4.10 -9.49
C GLN A 93 -20.23 4.92 -10.73
N ILE A 94 -20.82 6.11 -10.55
CA ILE A 94 -21.08 7.06 -11.65
C ILE A 94 -19.78 7.52 -12.32
N LEU A 95 -18.65 7.55 -11.60
CA LEU A 95 -17.34 7.87 -12.18
C LEU A 95 -16.81 6.77 -13.13
N LEU A 96 -17.33 5.56 -13.01
CA LEU A 96 -16.95 4.40 -13.84
C LEU A 96 -17.82 4.26 -15.10
N LYS A 97 -19.00 4.89 -15.13
CA LYS A 97 -19.93 4.88 -16.27
C LYS A 97 -19.52 5.89 -17.34
N ASN A 98 -19.88 5.61 -18.58
CA ASN A 98 -19.59 6.52 -19.68
C ASN A 98 -20.55 7.74 -19.62
N THR A 99 -20.02 8.93 -19.89
CA THR A 99 -20.76 10.20 -19.77
C THR A 99 -22.01 10.22 -20.65
N ASP A 100 -21.96 9.54 -21.78
CA ASP A 100 -23.02 9.48 -22.79
C ASP A 100 -24.18 8.56 -22.37
N GLU A 101 -23.95 7.68 -21.39
CA GLU A 101 -24.95 6.76 -20.82
C GLU A 101 -25.65 7.33 -19.59
N LEU A 102 -25.23 8.52 -19.14
CA LEU A 102 -25.74 9.17 -17.94
C LEU A 102 -26.80 10.21 -18.28
N ASP A 103 -27.84 10.27 -17.45
CA ASP A 103 -28.82 11.36 -17.43
C ASP A 103 -28.17 12.69 -17.02
N GLU A 104 -28.77 13.82 -17.39
CA GLU A 104 -28.23 15.17 -17.13
C GLU A 104 -27.95 15.43 -15.63
N ALA A 105 -28.77 14.87 -14.74
CA ALA A 105 -28.54 14.95 -13.29
C ALA A 105 -27.30 14.14 -12.87
N SER A 106 -27.09 12.94 -13.40
CA SER A 106 -25.90 12.14 -13.11
C SER A 106 -24.63 12.68 -13.75
N LYS A 107 -24.70 13.34 -14.92
CA LYS A 107 -23.55 14.07 -15.49
C LYS A 107 -23.09 15.20 -14.58
N THR A 108 -24.05 15.97 -14.04
CA THR A 108 -23.75 17.05 -13.09
C THR A 108 -23.06 16.51 -11.84
N LYS A 109 -23.60 15.43 -11.25
CA LYS A 109 -22.97 14.75 -10.10
C LYS A 109 -21.59 14.16 -10.42
N GLN A 110 -21.40 13.62 -11.63
CA GLN A 110 -20.10 13.11 -12.06
C GLN A 110 -19.05 14.22 -12.07
N GLN A 111 -19.45 15.41 -12.51
CA GLN A 111 -18.56 16.57 -12.59
C GLN A 111 -18.21 17.14 -11.20
N GLU A 112 -19.18 17.18 -10.30
CA GLU A 112 -18.97 17.50 -8.88
C GLU A 112 -17.99 16.51 -8.22
N LEU A 113 -18.18 15.21 -8.40
CA LEU A 113 -17.28 14.18 -7.89
C LEU A 113 -15.87 14.30 -8.47
N ILE A 114 -15.74 14.59 -9.77
CA ILE A 114 -14.42 14.83 -10.40
C ILE A 114 -13.72 16.02 -9.74
N SER A 115 -14.42 17.13 -9.53
CA SER A 115 -13.86 18.31 -8.87
C SER A 115 -13.46 18.03 -7.42
N PHE A 116 -14.29 17.29 -6.68
CA PHE A 116 -14.00 16.89 -5.31
C PHE A 116 -12.71 16.07 -5.21
N PHE A 117 -12.51 15.10 -6.11
CA PHE A 117 -11.31 14.24 -6.10
C PHE A 117 -10.05 14.92 -6.68
N GLN A 118 -10.19 16.06 -7.36
CA GLN A 118 -9.04 16.90 -7.71
C GLN A 118 -8.46 17.58 -6.45
N ASP A 119 -9.32 18.07 -5.56
CA ASP A 119 -8.90 18.72 -4.32
C ASP A 119 -8.61 17.72 -3.19
N ASN A 120 -9.31 16.58 -3.19
CA ASN A 120 -9.19 15.54 -2.17
C ASN A 120 -8.74 14.21 -2.80
N PRO A 121 -7.44 13.89 -2.76
CA PRO A 121 -6.93 12.72 -3.46
C PRO A 121 -7.45 11.42 -2.84
N LEU A 122 -7.84 10.47 -3.70
CA LEU A 122 -8.52 9.22 -3.35
C LEU A 122 -7.85 8.41 -2.22
N HIS A 123 -6.53 8.43 -2.14
CA HIS A 123 -5.77 7.69 -1.13
C HIS A 123 -6.05 8.12 0.32
N LYS A 124 -6.62 9.33 0.54
CA LYS A 124 -7.01 9.79 1.89
C LYS A 124 -8.24 9.06 2.43
N PHE A 125 -9.08 8.51 1.57
CA PHE A 125 -10.32 7.82 1.92
C PHE A 125 -10.16 6.31 1.96
N LEU A 126 -8.98 5.80 1.60
CA LEU A 126 -8.66 4.39 1.65
C LEU A 126 -7.85 4.08 2.91
N PRO A 127 -8.01 2.87 3.49
CA PRO A 127 -7.20 2.47 4.62
C PRO A 127 -5.73 2.50 4.23
N ASP A 128 -4.99 3.43 4.81
CA ASP A 128 -3.56 3.59 4.57
C ASP A 128 -2.77 2.76 5.59
N LYS A 129 -1.72 2.08 5.13
CA LYS A 129 -0.65 1.65 6.03
C LYS A 129 0.37 2.78 6.00
N PRO A 130 0.50 3.57 7.08
CA PRO A 130 1.31 4.78 7.05
C PRO A 130 2.76 4.43 6.71
N VAL A 131 3.16 4.75 5.47
CA VAL A 131 4.52 4.53 4.94
C VAL A 131 5.57 5.10 5.88
N LYS A 132 5.26 6.20 6.58
CA LYS A 132 6.09 6.79 7.63
C LYS A 132 6.35 5.83 8.80
N GLN A 133 5.35 5.09 9.27
CA GLN A 133 5.54 4.10 10.34
C GLN A 133 6.36 2.91 9.84
N ALA A 134 6.13 2.46 8.61
CA ALA A 134 6.91 1.39 8.00
C ALA A 134 8.39 1.78 7.81
N TYR A 135 8.64 3.02 7.40
CA TYR A 135 9.98 3.60 7.32
C TYR A 135 10.65 3.69 8.70
N LEU A 136 9.91 4.16 9.71
CA LEU A 136 10.41 4.21 11.09
C LEU A 136 10.78 2.81 11.58
N LEU A 137 9.91 1.83 11.36
CA LEU A 137 10.13 0.43 11.72
C LEU A 137 11.38 -0.13 11.03
N MET A 138 11.56 0.18 9.74
CA MET A 138 12.73 -0.21 8.97
C MET A 138 14.00 0.36 9.61
N LEU A 139 14.03 1.67 9.88
CA LEU A 139 15.17 2.33 10.50
C LEU A 139 15.48 1.75 11.89
N THR A 140 14.48 1.60 12.75
CA THR A 140 14.70 1.03 14.09
C THR A 140 15.21 -0.40 14.01
N SER A 141 14.65 -1.21 13.10
CA SER A 141 15.11 -2.59 12.89
C SER A 141 16.55 -2.63 12.39
N MET A 142 16.93 -1.74 11.48
CA MET A 142 18.30 -1.62 10.99
C MET A 142 19.26 -1.17 12.09
N LEU A 143 18.90 -0.17 12.90
CA LEU A 143 19.74 0.29 14.01
C LEU A 143 20.00 -0.82 15.03
N VAL A 144 18.97 -1.59 15.40
CA VAL A 144 19.13 -2.74 16.30
C VAL A 144 20.00 -3.82 15.64
N SER A 145 19.80 -4.09 14.35
CA SER A 145 20.62 -5.04 13.59
C SER A 145 22.10 -4.64 13.58
N PHE A 146 22.40 -3.35 13.37
CA PHE A 146 23.76 -2.81 13.44
C PHE A 146 24.33 -2.92 14.85
N GLY A 147 23.52 -2.65 15.89
CA GLY A 147 23.92 -2.86 17.28
C GLY A 147 24.34 -4.31 17.54
N ILE A 148 23.54 -5.28 17.10
CA ILE A 148 23.86 -6.71 17.20
C ILE A 148 25.15 -7.04 16.43
N TRP A 149 25.35 -6.45 15.26
CA TRP A 149 26.53 -6.67 14.45
C TRP A 149 27.83 -6.22 15.14
N PHE A 150 27.82 -5.15 15.93
CA PHE A 150 29.00 -4.68 16.66
C PHE A 150 29.38 -5.53 17.88
N ILE A 151 28.40 -6.22 18.48
CA ILE A 151 28.59 -7.02 19.70
C ILE A 151 28.75 -8.52 19.43
N SER A 152 28.56 -8.94 18.16
CA SER A 152 28.64 -10.33 17.69
C SER A 152 29.91 -10.58 16.90
#